data_AF-A0A076FCL0-F1
#
_entry.id   AF-A0A076FCL0-F1
#
_cell.length_a   1.000
_cell.length_b   1.000
_cell.length_c   1.000
_cell.angle_alpha   90.00
_cell.angle_beta   90.00
_cell.angle_gamma   90.00
#
_symmetry.space_group_name_H-M   'P 1'
#
loop_
_entity.id
_entity.type
_entity.pdbx_description
1 polymer ?
#
loop_
_entity_poly.entity_id
_entity_poly.type
_entity_poly.pdbx_seq_one_letter_code
_entity_poly.pdbx_strand_id
1 'polypeptide(L)'
;MNEMQKLDSLSESLGITKRKRTMFDMQKIDENEMKFTITKGKMDEIQPWFGFNDGKACAIVPATLLEAIINALKNAQKESFELKLEKSIWQHIPVDFGDVWSVAIDEIKSKKIKKEPNLDLVIKKIKKEHPNLFVDMSNLMQNKEIE
;
A
#
# COMPACT_ATOMS: atom_id res chain seq x y z
N MET A 1 14.01 -1.90 20.91
CA MET A 1 12.61 -2.33 21.04
C MET A 1 12.61 -3.78 21.45
N ASN A 2 12.01 -4.12 22.59
CA ASN A 2 11.94 -5.49 23.11
C ASN A 2 11.00 -6.33 22.21
N GLU A 3 11.26 -7.63 22.06
CA GLU A 3 10.45 -8.54 21.22
C GLU A 3 9.00 -8.64 21.73
N MET A 4 8.79 -8.52 23.04
CA MET A 4 7.45 -8.40 23.63
C MET A 4 6.71 -7.12 23.20
N GLN A 5 7.43 -6.01 23.03
CA GLN A 5 6.85 -4.75 22.55
C GLN A 5 6.46 -4.84 21.08
N LYS A 6 7.21 -5.60 20.27
CA LYS A 6 6.84 -5.90 18.87
C LYS A 6 5.51 -6.63 18.80
N LEU A 7 5.34 -7.70 19.58
CA LEU A 7 4.07 -8.45 19.62
C LEU A 7 2.91 -7.61 20.15
N ASP A 8 3.16 -6.75 21.14
CA ASP A 8 2.14 -5.83 21.64
C ASP A 8 1.70 -4.86 20.54
N SER A 9 2.64 -4.22 19.83
CA SER A 9 2.32 -3.29 18.74
C SER A 9 1.57 -3.96 17.58
N LEU A 10 1.93 -5.20 17.23
CA LEU A 10 1.28 -5.96 16.16
C LEU A 10 -0.14 -6.37 16.56
N SER A 11 -0.32 -6.85 17.80
CA SER A 11 -1.63 -7.21 18.33
C SER A 11 -2.59 -6.01 18.33
N GLU A 12 -2.11 -4.84 18.75
CA GLU A 12 -2.89 -3.60 18.73
C GLU A 12 -3.25 -3.17 17.30
N SER A 13 -2.30 -3.25 16.37
CA SER A 13 -2.52 -2.92 14.96
C SER A 13 -3.56 -3.83 14.29
N LEU A 14 -3.68 -5.07 14.75
CA LEU A 14 -4.69 -6.04 14.29
C LEU A 14 -6.03 -5.93 15.04
N GLY A 15 -6.18 -4.96 15.95
CA GLY A 15 -7.40 -4.78 16.75
C GLY A 15 -7.59 -5.82 17.87
N ILE A 16 -6.54 -6.56 18.20
CA ILE A 16 -6.58 -7.66 19.17
C ILE A 16 -6.13 -7.16 20.53
N THR A 17 -7.06 -7.14 21.47
CA THR A 17 -6.76 -6.77 22.86
C THR A 17 -5.89 -7.83 23.54
N LYS A 18 -5.00 -7.40 24.45
CA LYS A 18 -4.14 -8.27 25.28
C LYS A 18 -4.88 -9.38 26.06
N ARG A 19 -6.20 -9.23 26.25
CA ARG A 19 -7.08 -10.20 26.92
C ARG A 19 -7.54 -11.34 26.00
N LYS A 20 -7.76 -11.06 24.72
CA LYS A 20 -8.19 -12.06 23.71
C LYS A 20 -7.03 -12.69 22.94
N ARG A 21 -5.80 -12.19 23.15
CA ARG A 21 -4.60 -12.67 22.48
C ARG A 21 -4.22 -14.09 22.90
N THR A 22 -4.12 -14.99 21.93
CA THR A 22 -3.48 -16.28 22.10
C THR A 22 -1.97 -16.13 21.96
N MET A 23 -1.23 -16.59 22.98
CA MET A 23 0.22 -16.64 22.99
C MET A 23 0.74 -18.07 22.89
N PHE A 24 1.75 -18.31 22.07
CA PHE A 24 2.41 -19.59 21.93
C PHE A 24 3.93 -19.47 22.12
N ASP A 25 4.53 -20.58 22.54
CA ASP A 25 5.97 -20.82 22.46
C ASP A 25 6.20 -21.94 21.44
N MET A 26 7.25 -21.78 20.64
CA MET A 26 7.56 -22.67 19.53
C MET A 26 8.93 -23.30 19.77
N GLN A 27 8.96 -24.63 19.79
CA GLN A 27 10.19 -25.39 20.02
C GLN A 27 10.34 -26.43 18.91
N LYS A 28 11.52 -26.47 18.29
CA LYS A 28 11.85 -27.49 17.31
C LYS A 28 12.04 -28.83 18.03
N ILE A 29 11.31 -29.86 17.59
CA ILE A 29 11.51 -31.24 18.08
C ILE A 29 12.57 -31.92 17.20
N ASP A 30 12.41 -31.83 15.88
CA ASP A 30 13.36 -32.31 14.87
C ASP A 30 13.28 -31.45 13.59
N GLU A 31 13.87 -31.89 12.46
CA GLU A 31 13.86 -31.14 11.20
C GLU A 31 12.46 -30.88 10.60
N ASN A 32 11.50 -31.77 10.86
CA ASN A 32 10.15 -31.73 10.29
C ASN A 32 9.06 -31.50 11.34
N GLU A 33 9.39 -31.58 12.63
CA GLU A 33 8.45 -31.48 13.73
C GLU A 33 8.71 -30.27 14.62
N MET A 34 7.62 -29.57 14.92
CA MET A 34 7.65 -28.38 15.76
C MET A 34 6.54 -28.46 16.80
N LYS A 35 6.91 -28.30 18.06
CA LYS A 35 5.98 -28.26 19.18
C LYS A 35 5.45 -26.84 19.36
N PHE A 36 4.13 -26.73 19.40
CA PHE A 36 3.45 -25.51 19.79
C PHE A 36 2.89 -25.67 21.20
N THR A 37 3.32 -24.81 22.11
CA THR A 37 2.79 -24.77 23.48
C THR A 37 2.03 -23.47 23.66
N ILE A 38 0.71 -23.54 23.85
CA ILE A 38 -0.10 -22.35 24.16
C ILE A 38 0.22 -21.92 25.58
N THR A 39 0.87 -20.76 25.73
CA THR A 39 1.23 -20.18 27.03
C THR A 39 0.11 -19.32 27.61
N LYS A 40 -0.78 -18.79 26.74
CA LYS A 40 -1.94 -17.99 27.13
C LYS A 40 -3.04 -18.08 26.08
N GLY A 41 -4.29 -18.22 26.51
CA GLY A 41 -5.45 -18.23 25.61
C GLY A 41 -5.92 -19.63 25.24
N LYS A 42 -6.60 -19.75 24.11
CA LYS A 42 -7.14 -21.02 23.58
C LYS A 42 -6.77 -21.16 22.11
N MET A 43 -6.77 -22.39 21.64
CA MET A 43 -6.66 -22.68 20.22
C MET A 43 -7.94 -22.15 19.54
N ASP A 44 -7.80 -21.13 18.71
CA ASP A 44 -8.89 -20.48 17.97
C ASP A 44 -8.42 -20.28 16.53
N GLU A 45 -9.08 -20.93 15.58
CA GLU A 45 -8.70 -20.93 14.16
C GLU A 45 -9.03 -19.60 13.45
N ILE A 46 -9.79 -18.71 14.09
CA ILE A 46 -10.25 -17.45 13.51
C ILE A 46 -9.31 -16.30 13.87
N GLN A 47 -8.62 -16.40 15.00
CA GLN A 47 -7.76 -15.34 15.53
C GLN A 47 -6.28 -15.65 15.26
N PRO A 48 -5.47 -14.65 14.92
CA PRO A 48 -4.03 -14.84 14.79
C PRO A 48 -3.41 -15.10 16.17
N TRP A 49 -2.42 -16.00 16.20
CA TRP A 49 -1.67 -16.34 17.40
C TRP A 49 -0.31 -15.66 17.36
N PHE A 50 0.19 -15.28 18.53
CA PHE A 50 1.44 -14.53 18.67
C PHE A 50 2.39 -15.31 19.54
N GLY A 51 3.68 -15.28 19.27
CA GLY A 51 4.60 -16.09 20.04
C GLY A 51 6.05 -15.75 19.82
N PHE A 52 6.88 -16.60 20.40
CA PHE A 52 8.32 -16.54 20.23
C PHE A 52 8.83 -17.85 19.63
N ASN A 53 9.80 -17.72 18.74
CA ASN A 53 10.62 -18.82 18.22
C ASN A 53 12.09 -18.44 18.44
N ASP A 54 12.80 -19.18 19.29
CA ASP A 54 14.18 -18.88 19.69
C ASP A 54 14.39 -17.39 20.08
N GLY A 55 13.44 -16.85 20.86
CA GLY A 55 13.47 -15.46 21.32
C GLY A 55 13.06 -14.42 20.28
N LYS A 56 12.73 -14.80 19.04
CA LYS A 56 12.23 -13.88 18.01
C LYS A 56 10.71 -13.85 17.98
N ALA A 57 10.12 -12.67 17.96
CA ALA A 57 8.67 -12.50 17.84
C ALA A 57 8.16 -13.06 16.50
N CYS A 58 7.16 -13.93 16.56
CA CYS A 58 6.50 -14.53 15.41
C CYS A 58 4.98 -14.54 15.58
N ALA A 59 4.26 -14.66 14.48
CA ALA A 59 2.80 -14.76 14.48
C ALA A 59 2.34 -15.83 13.48
N ILE A 60 1.29 -16.54 13.84
CA ILE A 60 0.55 -17.46 12.96
C ILE A 60 -0.76 -16.78 12.65
N VAL A 61 -1.05 -16.58 11.38
CA VAL A 61 -2.25 -15.88 10.93
C VAL A 61 -3.07 -16.80 10.01
N PRO A 62 -4.40 -16.83 10.14
CA PRO A 62 -5.24 -17.51 9.17
C PRO A 62 -5.00 -16.96 7.76
N ALA A 63 -4.97 -17.85 6.75
CA ALA A 63 -4.70 -17.46 5.37
C ALA A 63 -5.71 -16.42 4.85
N THR A 64 -6.98 -16.57 5.23
CA THR A 64 -8.07 -15.62 4.89
C THR A 64 -7.83 -14.23 5.46
N LEU A 65 -7.32 -14.13 6.69
CA LEU A 65 -6.97 -12.85 7.31
C LEU A 65 -5.75 -12.22 6.61
N LEU A 66 -4.73 -13.02 6.29
CA LEU A 66 -3.57 -12.54 5.56
C LEU A 66 -3.95 -12.01 4.17
N GLU A 67 -4.83 -12.72 3.45
CA GLU A 67 -5.36 -12.30 2.16
C GLU A 67 -6.12 -10.97 2.28
N ALA A 68 -6.99 -10.82 3.29
CA ALA A 68 -7.72 -9.59 3.54
C ALA A 68 -6.77 -8.41 3.79
N ILE A 69 -5.70 -8.61 4.58
CA ILE A 69 -4.67 -7.58 4.84
C ILE A 69 -3.95 -7.20 3.54
N ILE A 70 -3.54 -8.18 2.74
CA ILE A 70 -2.86 -7.92 1.45
C ILE A 70 -3.77 -7.13 0.51
N ASN A 71 -5.05 -7.48 0.42
CA ASN A 71 -6.00 -6.79 -0.43
C ASN A 71 -6.27 -5.36 0.05
N ALA A 72 -6.39 -5.14 1.36
CA ALA A 72 -6.50 -3.80 1.93
C ALA A 72 -5.27 -2.94 1.61
N LEU A 73 -4.06 -3.50 1.75
CA LEU A 73 -2.82 -2.79 1.40
C LEU A 73 -2.73 -2.46 -0.09
N LYS A 74 -3.12 -3.38 -0.98
CA LYS A 74 -3.19 -3.12 -2.42
C LYS A 74 -4.17 -2.01 -2.75
N ASN A 75 -5.34 -2.01 -2.12
CA ASN A 75 -6.36 -0.98 -2.33
C ASN A 75 -5.88 0.39 -1.83
N ALA A 76 -5.30 0.45 -0.63
CA ALA A 76 -4.74 1.69 -0.09
C ALA A 76 -3.57 2.22 -0.95
N GLN A 77 -2.72 1.34 -1.46
CA GLN A 77 -1.65 1.73 -2.38
C GLN A 77 -2.22 2.28 -3.69
N LYS A 78 -3.25 1.62 -4.24
CA LYS A 78 -3.95 2.08 -5.46
C LYS A 78 -4.60 3.45 -5.24
N GLU A 79 -5.34 3.64 -4.16
CA GLU A 79 -5.98 4.91 -3.84
C GLU A 79 -4.94 6.03 -3.63
N SER A 80 -3.87 5.76 -2.88
CA SER A 80 -2.78 6.72 -2.70
C SER A 80 -2.12 7.09 -4.04
N PHE A 81 -1.97 6.13 -4.94
CA PHE A 81 -1.44 6.35 -6.27
C PHE A 81 -2.38 7.22 -7.12
N GLU A 82 -3.68 6.90 -7.16
CA GLU A 82 -4.70 7.64 -7.89
C GLU A 82 -4.78 9.09 -7.42
N LEU A 83 -4.77 9.33 -6.11
CA LEU A 83 -4.76 10.69 -5.54
C LEU A 83 -3.50 11.49 -5.91
N LYS A 84 -2.33 10.86 -5.91
CA LYS A 84 -1.09 11.52 -6.32
C LYS A 84 -1.11 11.86 -7.81
N LEU A 85 -1.67 10.97 -8.64
CA LEU A 85 -1.80 11.19 -10.07
C LEU A 85 -2.76 12.35 -10.35
N GLU A 86 -3.93 12.35 -9.72
CA GLU A 86 -4.92 13.43 -9.80
C GLU A 86 -4.28 14.77 -9.43
N LYS A 87 -3.58 14.83 -8.29
CA LYS A 87 -2.90 16.06 -7.85
C LYS A 87 -1.87 16.55 -8.88
N SER A 88 -1.06 15.66 -9.44
CA SER A 88 -0.03 16.02 -10.43
C SER A 88 -0.65 16.52 -11.74
N ILE A 89 -1.75 15.91 -12.19
CA ILE A 89 -2.52 16.36 -13.35
C ILE A 89 -3.05 17.78 -13.12
N TRP A 90 -3.74 18.02 -12.00
CA TRP A 90 -4.28 19.34 -11.65
C TRP A 90 -3.22 20.44 -11.61
N GLN A 91 -2.02 20.14 -11.10
CA GLN A 91 -0.90 21.08 -11.07
C GLN A 91 -0.44 21.54 -12.47
N HIS A 92 -0.72 20.75 -13.52
CA HIS A 92 -0.34 21.07 -14.89
C HIS A 92 -1.48 21.69 -15.71
N ILE A 93 -2.64 21.95 -15.08
CA ILE A 93 -3.82 22.62 -15.65
C ILE A 93 -4.31 21.90 -16.93
N PRO A 94 -5.01 20.76 -16.78
CA PRO A 94 -5.53 20.04 -17.94
C PRO A 94 -6.66 20.85 -18.60
N VAL A 95 -6.76 20.75 -19.93
CA VAL A 95 -7.93 21.25 -20.67
C VAL A 95 -9.12 20.32 -20.42
N ASP A 96 -8.87 19.01 -20.53
CA ASP A 96 -9.81 17.95 -20.16
C ASP A 96 -9.10 16.96 -19.22
N PHE A 97 -9.61 16.83 -17.99
CA PHE A 97 -9.05 15.95 -16.99
C PHE A 97 -9.18 14.47 -17.36
N GLY A 98 -10.31 14.07 -17.94
CA GLY A 98 -10.60 12.68 -18.29
C GLY A 98 -9.67 12.14 -19.38
N ASP A 99 -9.36 12.99 -20.37
CA ASP A 99 -8.43 12.65 -21.45
C ASP A 99 -7.00 12.49 -20.93
N VAL A 100 -6.52 13.45 -20.13
CA VAL A 100 -5.18 13.38 -19.53
C VAL A 100 -5.06 12.17 -18.60
N TRP A 101 -6.09 11.87 -17.82
CA TRP A 101 -6.12 10.71 -16.94
C TRP A 101 -5.97 9.40 -17.72
N SER A 102 -6.76 9.23 -18.79
CA SER A 102 -6.74 8.01 -19.62
C SER A 102 -5.36 7.78 -20.25
N VAL A 103 -4.78 8.82 -20.84
CA VAL A 103 -3.43 8.77 -21.43
C VAL A 103 -2.36 8.47 -20.35
N ALA A 104 -2.48 9.07 -19.16
CA ALA A 104 -1.53 8.82 -18.08
C ALA A 104 -1.59 7.38 -17.55
N ILE A 105 -2.79 6.83 -17.39
CA ILE A 105 -2.97 5.44 -16.96
C ILE A 105 -2.40 4.47 -18.01
N ASP A 106 -2.61 4.73 -19.29
CA ASP A 106 -2.11 3.87 -20.37
C ASP A 106 -0.58 3.95 -20.50
N GLU A 107 0.02 5.14 -20.36
CA GLU A 107 1.47 5.33 -20.34
C GLU A 107 2.13 4.61 -19.14
N ILE A 108 1.44 4.56 -18.00
CA ILE A 108 1.94 3.88 -16.80
C ILE A 108 1.78 2.36 -16.90
N LYS A 109 0.69 1.86 -17.49
CA LYS A 109 0.45 0.42 -17.72
C LYS A 109 1.36 -0.16 -18.80
N SER A 110 1.65 0.61 -19.86
CA SER A 110 2.49 0.17 -20.98
C SER A 110 3.93 -0.03 -20.56
N LYS A 111 4.42 0.80 -19.64
CA LYS A 111 5.71 0.60 -18.98
C LYS A 111 5.50 -0.47 -17.91
N LYS A 112 6.09 -1.65 -18.07
CA LYS A 112 6.18 -2.66 -16.99
C LYS A 112 7.12 -2.17 -15.87
N ILE A 113 6.76 -1.08 -15.17
CA ILE A 113 7.63 -0.40 -14.22
C ILE A 113 7.73 -1.26 -12.95
N LYS A 114 8.96 -1.70 -12.63
CA LYS A 114 9.26 -2.49 -11.42
C LYS A 114 9.34 -1.65 -10.13
N LYS A 115 9.20 -0.32 -10.23
CA LYS A 115 9.25 0.67 -9.14
C LYS A 115 8.10 1.67 -9.29
N GLU A 116 7.71 2.34 -8.20
CA GLU A 116 6.73 3.43 -8.28
C GLU A 116 7.22 4.50 -9.29
N PRO A 117 6.44 4.81 -10.35
CA PRO A 117 6.81 5.83 -11.30
C PRO A 117 6.78 7.22 -10.66
N ASN A 118 7.71 8.07 -11.05
CA ASN A 118 7.63 9.49 -10.74
C ASN A 118 6.53 10.11 -11.61
N LEU A 119 5.38 10.40 -10.99
CA LEU A 119 4.18 10.88 -11.67
C LEU A 119 4.38 12.24 -12.35
N ASP A 120 5.16 13.13 -11.75
CA ASP A 120 5.44 14.45 -12.37
C ASP A 120 6.24 14.31 -13.66
N LEU A 121 7.16 13.34 -13.74
CA LEU A 121 7.88 13.05 -14.98
C LEU A 121 6.95 12.48 -16.06
N VAL A 122 5.98 11.65 -15.66
CA VAL A 122 4.97 11.10 -16.57
C VAL A 122 4.12 12.24 -17.14
N ILE A 123 3.58 13.12 -16.29
CA ILE A 123 2.75 14.25 -16.74
C ILE A 123 3.54 15.22 -17.62
N LYS A 124 4.80 15.53 -17.27
CA LYS A 124 5.67 16.36 -18.13
C LYS A 124 5.92 15.76 -19.51
N LYS A 125 6.07 14.43 -19.59
CA LYS A 125 6.21 13.72 -20.87
C LYS A 125 4.93 13.82 -21.69
N ILE A 126 3.77 13.57 -21.07
CA ILE A 126 2.46 13.67 -21.73
C ILE A 126 2.22 15.10 -22.20
N LYS A 127 2.58 16.12 -21.42
CA LYS A 127 2.49 17.54 -21.84
C LYS A 127 3.37 17.86 -23.05
N LYS A 128 4.50 17.16 -23.22
CA LYS A 128 5.38 17.32 -24.39
C LYS A 128 4.84 16.58 -25.62
N GLU A 129 4.26 15.39 -25.43
CA GLU A 129 3.76 14.52 -26.51
C GLU A 129 2.35 14.93 -26.98
N HIS A 130 1.54 15.46 -26.06
CA HIS A 130 0.15 15.89 -26.26
C HIS A 130 -0.08 17.26 -25.59
N PRO A 131 0.54 18.35 -26.11
CA PRO A 131 0.42 19.68 -25.52
C PRO A 131 -1.03 20.22 -25.56
N ASN A 132 -1.84 19.75 -26.52
CA ASN A 132 -3.25 20.09 -26.67
C ASN A 132 -4.13 19.66 -25.48
N LEU A 133 -3.66 18.74 -24.65
CA LEU A 133 -4.39 18.29 -23.47
C LEU A 133 -4.21 19.21 -22.25
N PHE A 134 -3.29 20.19 -22.32
CA PHE A 134 -2.98 21.11 -21.24
C PHE A 134 -3.16 22.54 -21.68
N VAL A 135 -3.53 23.40 -20.73
CA VAL A 135 -3.72 24.82 -21.01
C VAL A 135 -2.35 25.47 -21.21
N ASP A 136 -2.18 26.15 -22.36
CA ASP A 136 -1.03 27.00 -22.60
C ASP A 136 -1.33 28.43 -22.11
N MET A 137 -0.84 28.73 -20.91
CA MET A 137 -1.01 30.04 -20.30
C MET A 137 -0.34 31.16 -21.11
N SER A 138 0.69 30.82 -21.90
CA SER A 138 1.42 31.78 -22.75
C SER A 138 0.53 32.30 -23.88
N ASN A 139 -0.25 31.40 -24.50
CA ASN A 139 -1.22 31.75 -25.53
C ASN A 139 -2.44 32.49 -24.96
N LEU A 140 -2.86 32.17 -23.72
CA LEU A 140 -3.98 32.88 -23.07
C LEU A 140 -3.66 34.33 -22.70
N MET A 141 -2.40 34.63 -22.36
CA MET A 141 -1.98 36.00 -22.03
C MET A 141 -1.78 36.86 -23.27
N GLN A 142 -1.29 36.30 -24.39
CA GLN A 142 -1.11 37.04 -25.65
C GLN A 142 -2.44 37.44 -26.31
N ASN A 143 -3.50 36.62 -26.15
CA ASN A 143 -4.82 36.93 -26.70
C ASN A 143 -5.62 37.97 -25.91
N LYS A 144 -5.14 38.43 -24.74
CA LYS A 144 -5.79 39.48 -23.94
C LYS A 144 -5.27 40.90 -24.20
N GLU A 145 -4.17 41.05 -24.94
CA GLU A 145 -3.59 42.37 -25.28
C GLU A 145 -4.14 42.93 -26.61
N ILE A 146 -5.10 42.23 -27.23
CA ILE A 146 -5.77 42.65 -28.46
C ILE A 146 -7.29 42.62 -28.27
N GLU A 147 -7.79 43.39 -27.29
CA GLU A 147 -9.18 43.88 -27.23
C GLU A 147 -9.20 45.33 -26.73
#